data_AF-A0A117K7Y2-F1
#
_entry.id   AF-A0A117K7Y2-F1
#
_cell.length_a   1.000
_cell.length_b   1.000
_cell.length_c   1.000
_cell.angle_alpha   90.00
_cell.angle_beta   90.00
_cell.angle_gamma   90.00
#
_symmetry.space_group_name_H-M   'P 1'
#
loop_
_entity.id
_entity.type
_entity.pdbx_description
1 polymer ?
#
loop_
_entity_poly.entity_id
_entity_poly.type
_entity_poly.pdbx_seq_one_letter_code
_entity_poly.pdbx_strand_id
1 'polypeptide(L)'
;MGTEQNDDNGRQNQSISPSTMPADFIQELIHNYRNNQLRFINDNLGIGDAHSIWFDLETVKNFVAEIEKQARLISPTCPDKDLGIRFYYAAYSENPTDPIPEDYAKKHTLVMIPTKKEDDGTGTMLNFDFNPFESDSERDTETALAITARLGRNAMAQNHGDLIPPGSSTVEFY
;
A
#
# COMPACT_ATOMS: atom_id res chain seq x y z
N MET A 1 -57.38 -13.17 -15.72
CA MET A 1 -56.09 -13.88 -15.86
C MET A 1 -55.13 -12.94 -16.54
N GLY A 2 -54.00 -12.66 -15.89
CA GLY A 2 -53.01 -11.67 -16.31
C GLY A 2 -52.34 -11.06 -15.07
N THR A 3 -51.73 -11.91 -14.26
CA THR A 3 -50.88 -11.56 -13.12
C THR A 3 -49.46 -11.26 -13.58
N GLU A 4 -48.86 -10.24 -12.97
CA GLU A 4 -47.42 -10.12 -12.61
C GLU A 4 -46.40 -10.01 -13.77
N GLN A 5 -45.30 -9.26 -13.68
CA GLN A 5 -44.56 -8.74 -12.53
C GLN A 5 -43.64 -7.60 -12.99
N ASN A 6 -43.35 -6.68 -12.08
CA ASN A 6 -42.33 -5.64 -12.20
C ASN A 6 -40.93 -6.26 -12.19
N ASP A 7 -40.04 -5.77 -13.05
CA ASP A 7 -38.58 -5.83 -12.82
C ASP A 7 -38.05 -4.40 -12.75
N ASP A 8 -38.38 -3.72 -11.64
CA ASP A 8 -37.62 -2.58 -11.16
C ASP A 8 -36.28 -3.13 -10.66
N ASN A 9 -35.30 -3.14 -11.56
CA ASN A 9 -34.01 -3.78 -11.36
C ASN A 9 -33.23 -2.98 -10.31
N GLY A 10 -33.42 -3.38 -9.06
CA GLY A 10 -32.83 -2.76 -7.88
C GLY A 10 -31.33 -2.65 -8.02
N ARG A 11 -30.86 -1.43 -8.30
CA ARG A 11 -29.53 -1.00 -7.84
C ARG A 11 -29.59 -1.08 -6.32
N GLN A 12 -29.09 -2.19 -5.78
CA GLN A 12 -28.79 -2.27 -4.35
C GLN A 12 -27.81 -1.15 -4.04
N ASN A 13 -28.35 -0.07 -3.49
CA ASN A 13 -27.61 1.03 -2.93
C ASN A 13 -26.91 0.48 -1.70
N GLN A 14 -25.72 -0.10 -1.87
CA GLN A 14 -24.90 -0.54 -0.75
C GLN A 14 -24.69 0.68 0.13
N SER A 15 -25.31 0.68 1.31
CA SER A 15 -25.07 1.71 2.31
C SER A 15 -23.60 1.64 2.68
N ILE A 16 -22.81 2.59 2.17
CA ILE A 16 -21.39 2.75 2.52
C ILE A 16 -21.38 3.24 3.96
N SER A 17 -21.45 2.30 4.89
CA SER A 17 -21.19 2.60 6.29
C SER A 17 -19.70 2.94 6.41
N PRO A 18 -19.32 4.01 7.11
CA PRO A 18 -17.92 4.30 7.36
C PRO A 18 -17.23 3.07 7.99
N SER A 19 -15.99 2.80 7.58
CA SER A 19 -15.16 1.86 8.33
C SER A 19 -14.83 2.49 9.68
N THR A 20 -15.22 1.83 10.77
CA THR A 20 -15.04 2.34 12.15
C THR A 20 -14.30 1.33 13.01
N MET A 21 -13.47 1.82 13.94
CA MET A 21 -12.77 1.03 14.94
C MET A 21 -12.88 1.72 16.32
N PRO A 22 -13.03 0.99 17.43
CA PRO A 22 -13.04 1.58 18.78
C PRO A 22 -11.73 2.32 19.10
N ALA A 23 -11.83 3.49 19.73
CA ALA A 23 -10.68 4.35 20.01
C ALA A 23 -9.68 3.74 21.00
N ASP A 24 -10.18 3.04 22.01
CA ASP A 24 -9.37 2.29 22.99
C ASP A 24 -8.56 1.18 22.31
N PHE A 25 -9.18 0.47 21.36
CA PHE A 25 -8.48 -0.55 20.58
C PHE A 25 -7.41 0.04 19.66
N ILE A 26 -7.67 1.19 19.00
CA ILE A 26 -6.65 1.91 18.22
C ILE A 26 -5.45 2.28 19.12
N GLN A 27 -5.73 2.82 20.30
CA GLN A 27 -4.69 3.18 21.27
C GLN A 27 -3.87 1.96 21.72
N GLU A 28 -4.54 0.85 22.02
CA GLU A 28 -3.89 -0.41 22.42
C GLU A 28 -2.92 -0.90 21.32
N LEU A 29 -3.36 -0.94 20.06
CA LEU A 29 -2.52 -1.37 18.94
C LEU A 29 -1.25 -0.52 18.81
N ILE A 30 -1.39 0.81 18.91
CA ILE A 30 -0.26 1.72 18.74
C ILE A 30 0.69 1.65 19.96
N HIS A 31 0.15 1.55 21.17
CA HIS A 31 0.96 1.34 22.37
C HIS A 31 1.74 0.03 22.31
N ASN A 32 1.12 -1.07 21.86
CA ASN A 32 1.79 -2.35 21.72
C ASN A 32 2.95 -2.29 20.72
N TYR A 33 2.79 -1.62 19.59
CA TYR A 33 3.88 -1.40 18.64
C TYR A 33 5.02 -0.58 19.24
N ARG A 34 4.70 0.56 19.88
CA ARG A 34 5.69 1.47 20.48
C ARG A 34 6.49 0.80 21.60
N ASN A 35 5.81 0.06 22.48
CA ASN A 35 6.43 -0.53 23.66
C ASN A 35 7.20 -1.83 23.39
N ASN A 36 6.93 -2.49 22.25
CA ASN A 36 7.57 -3.75 21.88
C ASN A 36 8.48 -3.58 20.66
N GLN A 37 7.91 -3.57 19.44
CA GLN A 37 8.68 -3.60 18.19
C GLN A 37 9.59 -2.37 18.05
N LEU A 38 9.02 -1.16 18.18
CA LEU A 38 9.78 0.07 18.04
C LEU A 38 10.88 0.18 19.10
N ARG A 39 10.55 -0.13 20.36
CA ARG A 39 11.52 -0.16 21.45
C ARG A 39 12.68 -1.12 21.14
N PHE A 40 12.38 -2.34 20.70
CA PHE A 40 13.40 -3.31 20.36
C PHE A 40 14.30 -2.81 19.21
N ILE A 41 13.72 -2.20 18.18
CA ILE A 41 14.47 -1.62 17.06
C ILE A 41 15.39 -0.51 17.57
N ASN A 42 14.86 0.45 18.33
CA ASN A 42 15.64 1.56 18.87
C ASN A 42 16.78 1.08 19.78
N ASP A 43 16.50 0.15 20.69
CA ASP A 43 17.48 -0.36 21.66
C ASP A 43 18.62 -1.14 20.96
N ASN A 44 18.31 -1.93 19.92
CA ASN A 44 19.31 -2.78 19.25
C ASN A 44 20.07 -2.06 18.13
N LEU A 45 19.43 -1.12 17.42
CA LEU A 45 20.07 -0.38 16.33
C LEU A 45 20.69 0.95 16.81
N GLY A 46 20.36 1.40 18.02
CA GLY A 46 20.85 2.66 18.58
C GLY A 46 20.31 3.89 17.84
N ILE A 47 19.10 3.78 17.27
CA ILE A 47 18.44 4.84 16.50
C ILE A 47 17.16 5.31 17.20
N GLY A 48 16.69 6.50 16.82
CA GLY A 48 15.30 6.92 17.06
C GLY A 48 14.50 6.68 15.79
N ASP A 49 13.89 5.51 15.67
CA ASP A 49 13.20 5.08 14.47
C ASP A 49 11.84 5.78 14.27
N ALA A 50 11.35 5.80 13.03
CA ALA A 50 10.03 6.31 12.69
C ALA A 50 8.94 5.39 13.26
N HIS A 51 7.87 5.95 13.80
CA HIS A 51 6.76 5.19 14.39
C HIS A 51 5.42 5.37 13.68
N SER A 52 5.38 6.27 12.71
CA SER A 52 4.24 6.51 11.84
C SER A 52 4.71 7.17 10.55
N ILE A 53 3.89 7.03 9.51
CA ILE A 53 4.09 7.65 8.21
C ILE A 53 2.79 8.33 7.85
N TRP A 54 2.88 9.60 7.47
CA TRP A 54 1.74 10.38 7.05
C TRP A 54 1.79 10.59 5.54
N PHE A 55 0.65 10.37 4.88
CA PHE A 55 0.46 10.73 3.47
C PHE A 55 -0.67 11.73 3.40
N ASP A 56 -0.51 12.77 2.60
CA ASP A 56 -1.65 13.60 2.25
C ASP A 56 -2.65 12.79 1.40
N LEU A 57 -3.93 13.14 1.51
CA LEU A 57 -5.00 12.40 0.85
C LEU A 57 -4.93 12.52 -0.67
N GLU A 58 -4.41 13.63 -1.21
CA GLU A 58 -4.30 13.83 -2.66
C GLU A 58 -3.31 12.84 -3.27
N THR A 59 -2.15 12.66 -2.64
CA THR A 59 -1.14 11.67 -3.01
C THR A 59 -1.72 10.25 -3.05
N VAL A 60 -2.44 9.83 -2.01
CA VAL A 60 -3.04 8.50 -1.96
C VAL A 60 -4.11 8.34 -3.05
N LYS A 61 -4.97 9.33 -3.25
CA LYS A 61 -6.02 9.29 -4.28
C LYS A 61 -5.45 9.23 -5.70
N ASN A 62 -4.42 10.04 -5.97
CA ASN A 62 -3.76 10.05 -7.27
C ASN A 62 -3.07 8.72 -7.55
N PHE A 63 -2.44 8.12 -6.54
CA PHE A 63 -1.84 6.80 -6.67
C PHE A 63 -2.89 5.72 -6.99
N VAL A 64 -4.01 5.68 -6.25
CA VAL A 64 -5.14 4.77 -6.54
C VAL A 64 -5.67 4.98 -7.96
N ALA A 65 -5.93 6.23 -8.36
CA ALA A 65 -6.47 6.53 -9.68
C ALA A 65 -5.53 6.09 -10.81
N GLU A 66 -4.22 6.24 -10.63
CA GLU A 66 -3.24 5.78 -11.60
C GLU A 66 -3.18 4.25 -11.67
N ILE A 67 -3.32 3.53 -10.55
CA ILE A 67 -3.36 2.05 -10.53
C ILE A 67 -4.51 1.57 -11.43
N GLU A 68 -5.70 2.12 -11.19
CA GLU A 68 -6.88 1.72 -11.94
C GLU A 68 -6.75 2.05 -13.44
N LYS A 69 -6.24 3.24 -13.77
CA LYS A 69 -6.01 3.66 -15.15
C LYS A 69 -5.03 2.73 -15.85
N GLN A 70 -3.91 2.43 -15.23
CA GLN A 70 -2.88 1.57 -15.80
C GLN A 70 -3.36 0.12 -15.95
N ALA A 71 -4.09 -0.40 -14.95
CA ALA A 71 -4.71 -1.72 -15.04
C ALA A 71 -5.68 -1.82 -16.23
N ARG A 72 -6.50 -0.78 -16.47
CA ARG A 72 -7.44 -0.71 -17.60
C ARG A 72 -6.76 -0.55 -18.96
N LEU A 73 -5.57 0.05 -19.04
CA LEU A 73 -4.80 0.09 -20.28
C LEU A 73 -4.31 -1.30 -20.71
N ILE A 74 -3.93 -2.14 -19.74
CA ILE A 74 -3.43 -3.50 -19.99
C ILE A 74 -4.57 -4.50 -20.14
N SER A 75 -5.62 -4.38 -19.32
CA SER A 75 -6.79 -5.23 -19.32
C SER A 75 -8.05 -4.36 -19.22
N PRO A 76 -8.66 -3.97 -20.37
CA PRO A 76 -9.79 -3.04 -20.41
C PRO A 76 -11.02 -3.46 -19.59
N THR A 77 -11.14 -4.75 -19.28
CA THR A 77 -12.24 -5.33 -18.51
C THR A 77 -11.86 -5.66 -17.06
N CYS A 78 -10.67 -5.24 -16.59
CA CYS A 78 -10.24 -5.49 -15.22
C CYS A 78 -11.14 -4.73 -14.24
N PRO A 79 -11.84 -5.42 -13.33
CA PRO A 79 -12.72 -4.77 -12.38
C PRO A 79 -11.92 -4.28 -11.17
N ASP A 80 -12.29 -3.12 -10.62
CA ASP A 80 -11.54 -2.49 -9.52
C ASP A 80 -11.45 -3.37 -8.26
N LYS A 81 -12.41 -4.27 -8.05
CA LYS A 81 -12.41 -5.24 -6.93
C LYS A 81 -11.24 -6.23 -6.96
N ASP A 82 -10.61 -6.39 -8.13
CA ASP A 82 -9.45 -7.28 -8.34
C ASP A 82 -8.13 -6.50 -8.24
N LEU A 83 -8.20 -5.19 -7.99
CA LEU A 83 -7.05 -4.35 -7.73
C LEU A 83 -6.87 -4.13 -6.22
N GLY A 84 -5.64 -3.86 -5.82
CA GLY A 84 -5.31 -3.57 -4.43
C GLY A 84 -4.00 -2.83 -4.28
N ILE A 85 -3.63 -2.58 -3.04
CA ILE A 85 -2.33 -2.00 -2.66
C ILE A 85 -1.75 -2.90 -1.58
N ARG A 86 -0.51 -3.36 -1.78
CA ARG A 86 0.29 -4.00 -0.75
C ARG A 86 1.23 -2.99 -0.14
N PHE A 87 1.25 -2.95 1.18
CA PHE A 87 2.20 -2.16 1.95
C PHE A 87 3.36 -3.06 2.37
N TYR A 88 4.56 -2.77 1.90
CA TYR A 88 5.78 -3.39 2.37
C TYR A 88 6.41 -2.55 3.47
N TYR A 89 6.67 -3.15 4.63
CA TYR A 89 7.60 -2.59 5.61
C TYR A 89 9.00 -2.58 5.01
N ALA A 90 9.62 -1.41 4.99
CA ALA A 90 10.94 -1.19 4.42
C ALA A 90 11.77 -0.32 5.36
N ALA A 91 13.04 -0.11 5.03
CA ALA A 91 13.91 0.82 5.74
C ALA A 91 14.82 1.55 4.75
N TYR A 92 15.14 2.80 5.04
CA TYR A 92 16.14 3.53 4.26
C TYR A 92 17.54 2.97 4.54
N SER A 93 18.43 3.15 3.55
CA SER A 93 19.85 2.84 3.68
C SER A 93 20.47 3.56 4.89
N GLU A 94 21.55 2.99 5.44
CA GLU A 94 22.41 3.68 6.39
C GLU A 94 23.03 4.95 5.81
N ASN A 95 23.34 4.91 4.51
CA ASN A 95 23.85 6.05 3.76
C ASN A 95 22.83 6.35 2.66
N PRO A 96 21.75 7.09 2.96
CA PRO A 96 20.80 7.51 1.94
C PRO A 96 21.51 8.42 0.93
N THR A 97 21.08 8.34 -0.33
CA THR A 97 21.55 9.21 -1.41
C THR A 97 20.43 10.13 -1.85
N ASP A 98 20.78 11.29 -2.40
CA ASP A 98 19.84 12.23 -3.01
C ASP A 98 18.80 11.49 -3.88
N PRO A 99 17.49 11.75 -3.72
CA PRO A 99 16.87 12.85 -2.97
C PRO A 99 16.54 12.56 -1.50
N ILE A 100 16.98 11.44 -0.93
CA ILE A 100 16.61 11.05 0.44
C ILE A 100 17.46 11.82 1.48
N PRO A 101 16.84 12.56 2.42
CA PRO A 101 17.57 13.25 3.48
C PRO A 101 18.40 12.32 4.38
N GLU A 102 19.52 12.81 4.90
CA GLU A 102 20.39 12.03 5.80
C GLU A 102 19.71 11.61 7.10
N ASP A 103 18.78 12.41 7.63
CA ASP A 103 18.05 12.11 8.85
C ASP A 103 17.00 11.00 8.66
N TYR A 104 16.79 10.52 7.43
CA TYR A 104 16.00 9.32 7.13
C TYR A 104 16.83 8.04 7.26
N ALA A 105 18.15 8.14 7.43
CA ALA A 105 19.05 7.00 7.50
C ALA A 105 18.57 5.92 8.49
N LYS A 106 18.54 4.67 8.03
CA LYS A 106 18.09 3.47 8.77
C LYS A 106 16.64 3.48 9.26
N LYS A 107 15.87 4.54 9.06
CA LYS A 107 14.50 4.60 9.57
C LYS A 107 13.59 3.68 8.78
N HIS A 108 12.63 3.09 9.49
CA HIS A 108 11.52 2.36 8.89
C HIS A 108 10.69 3.29 8.01
N THR A 109 10.22 2.71 6.92
CA THR A 109 9.31 3.33 5.95
C THR A 109 8.35 2.29 5.39
N LEU A 110 7.45 2.71 4.52
CA LEU A 110 6.52 1.85 3.80
C LEU A 110 6.68 2.07 2.30
N VAL A 111 6.56 1.01 1.52
CA VAL A 111 6.41 1.09 0.06
C VAL A 111 5.04 0.53 -0.31
N MET A 112 4.23 1.35 -0.96
CA MET A 112 2.96 0.95 -1.56
C MET A 112 3.22 0.40 -2.95
N ILE A 113 2.83 -0.85 -3.19
CA ILE A 113 2.92 -1.53 -4.48
C ILE A 113 1.52 -1.90 -4.95
N PRO A 114 1.12 -1.59 -6.19
CA PRO A 114 -0.16 -2.03 -6.75
C PRO A 114 -0.22 -3.56 -6.78
N THR A 115 -1.39 -4.12 -6.54
CA THR A 115 -1.62 -5.55 -6.71
C THR A 115 -2.78 -5.81 -7.66
N LYS A 116 -2.69 -6.92 -8.38
CA LYS A 116 -3.78 -7.43 -9.21
C LYS A 116 -4.05 -8.88 -8.89
N LYS A 117 -5.33 -9.24 -8.82
CA LYS A 117 -5.78 -10.60 -8.58
C LYS A 117 -5.68 -11.43 -9.85
N GLU A 118 -4.87 -12.48 -9.83
CA GLU A 118 -4.63 -13.37 -10.96
C GLU A 118 -4.62 -14.84 -10.52
N ASP A 119 -4.79 -15.76 -11.47
CA ASP A 119 -4.68 -17.20 -11.24
C ASP A 119 -3.20 -17.59 -11.15
N ASP A 120 -2.81 -18.35 -10.14
CA ASP A 120 -1.44 -18.83 -9.93
C ASP A 120 -1.02 -19.98 -10.85
N GLY A 121 -1.87 -20.38 -11.81
CA GLY A 121 -1.65 -21.51 -12.70
C GLY A 121 -2.12 -22.85 -12.12
N THR A 122 -2.53 -22.87 -10.84
CA THR A 122 -3.15 -24.03 -10.18
C THR A 122 -4.66 -23.91 -10.03
N GLY A 123 -5.24 -22.77 -10.46
CA GLY A 123 -6.65 -22.42 -10.24
C GLY A 123 -6.89 -21.59 -8.99
N THR A 124 -5.85 -21.18 -8.27
CA THR A 124 -5.98 -20.36 -7.06
C THR A 124 -5.79 -18.89 -7.40
N MET A 125 -6.77 -18.07 -7.02
CA MET A 125 -6.67 -16.62 -7.24
C MET A 125 -5.86 -15.94 -6.13
N LEU A 126 -4.72 -15.34 -6.47
CA LEU A 126 -3.83 -14.63 -5.55
C LEU A 126 -3.69 -13.15 -5.94
N ASN A 127 -3.33 -12.31 -4.97
CA ASN A 127 -3.01 -10.90 -5.23
C ASN A 127 -1.51 -10.78 -5.54
N PHE A 128 -1.17 -10.65 -6.82
CA PHE A 128 0.22 -10.49 -7.28
C PHE A 128 0.61 -9.02 -7.30
N ASP A 129 1.88 -8.73 -7.03
CA ASP A 129 2.43 -7.39 -7.26
C ASP A 129 2.33 -7.06 -8.75
N PHE A 130 1.79 -5.90 -9.07
CA PHE A 130 1.48 -5.48 -10.42
C PHE A 130 2.32 -4.26 -10.78
N ASN A 131 3.12 -4.39 -11.84
CA ASN A 131 3.85 -3.28 -12.43
C ASN A 131 3.40 -3.04 -13.88
N PRO A 132 2.70 -1.93 -14.15
CA PRO A 132 2.19 -1.65 -15.49
C PRO A 132 3.27 -1.29 -16.51
N PHE A 133 4.51 -1.07 -16.07
CA PHE A 133 5.63 -0.75 -16.94
C PHE A 133 6.42 -1.98 -17.40
N GLU A 134 6.06 -3.18 -16.95
CA GLU A 134 6.71 -4.40 -17.44
C GLU A 134 6.24 -4.71 -18.86
N SER A 135 7.20 -5.02 -19.72
CA SER A 135 6.88 -5.57 -21.04
C SER A 135 6.41 -7.02 -20.93
N ASP A 136 5.61 -7.49 -21.90
CA ASP A 136 5.12 -8.88 -21.93
C ASP A 136 6.26 -9.92 -21.94
N SER A 137 7.44 -9.55 -22.45
CA SER A 137 8.66 -10.38 -22.41
C SER A 137 9.35 -10.44 -21.06
N GLU A 138 8.94 -9.62 -20.09
CA GLU A 138 9.49 -9.59 -18.74
C GLU A 138 8.53 -10.15 -17.68
N ARG A 139 7.31 -10.55 -18.07
CA ARG A 139 6.35 -11.26 -17.22
C ARG A 139 6.83 -12.67 -16.79
N ASP A 140 8.00 -13.08 -17.28
CA ASP A 140 8.55 -14.43 -17.17
C ASP A 140 9.31 -14.73 -15.87
N THR A 141 9.07 -13.99 -14.79
CA THR A 141 9.54 -14.42 -13.47
C THR A 141 8.46 -14.21 -12.44
N GLU A 142 8.00 -15.33 -11.85
CA GLU A 142 7.08 -15.50 -10.71
C GLU A 142 7.54 -14.80 -9.41
N THR A 143 8.19 -13.65 -9.52
CA THR A 143 8.86 -13.01 -8.39
C THR A 143 8.33 -11.61 -8.20
N ALA A 144 7.75 -11.39 -7.01
CA ALA A 144 7.24 -10.12 -6.55
C ALA A 144 8.20 -8.98 -6.92
N LEU A 145 7.68 -7.97 -7.61
CA LEU A 145 8.41 -6.78 -8.06
C LEU A 145 9.28 -6.16 -6.95
N ALA A 146 8.80 -6.20 -5.71
CA ALA A 146 9.50 -5.69 -4.53
C ALA A 146 10.81 -6.43 -4.18
N ILE A 147 11.01 -7.66 -4.67
CA ILE A 147 12.12 -8.54 -4.28
C ILE A 147 13.13 -8.73 -5.43
N THR A 148 12.73 -8.54 -6.70
CA THR A 148 13.54 -8.91 -7.88
C THR A 148 13.78 -7.81 -8.89
N ALA A 149 13.51 -6.54 -8.56
CA ALA A 149 13.84 -5.42 -9.43
C ALA A 149 15.33 -5.45 -9.84
N ARG A 150 15.61 -5.98 -11.03
CA ARG A 150 16.94 -5.93 -11.65
C ARG A 150 17.30 -4.46 -11.85
N LEU A 151 18.57 -4.14 -11.56
CA LEU A 151 19.14 -2.79 -11.65
C LEU A 151 18.66 -2.06 -12.91
N GLY A 152 17.79 -1.05 -12.76
CA GLY A 152 17.33 -0.17 -13.83
C GLY A 152 15.88 -0.33 -14.30
N ARG A 153 15.07 -1.23 -13.74
CA ARG A 153 13.64 -1.33 -14.05
C ARG A 153 12.84 -0.34 -13.19
N ASN A 154 12.00 0.47 -13.84
CA ASN A 154 11.05 1.33 -13.13
C ASN A 154 9.82 0.52 -12.71
N ALA A 155 9.38 0.75 -11.48
CA ALA A 155 8.19 0.14 -10.90
C ALA A 155 7.18 1.23 -10.55
N MET A 156 5.90 0.95 -10.78
CA MET A 156 4.85 1.76 -10.17
C MET A 156 4.82 1.48 -8.66
N ALA A 157 5.19 2.47 -7.86
CA ALA A 157 5.26 2.39 -6.41
C ALA A 157 5.09 3.77 -5.77
N GLN A 158 4.76 3.82 -4.47
CA GLN A 158 4.74 5.05 -3.68
C GLN A 158 5.41 4.86 -2.32
N ASN A 159 6.28 5.80 -1.92
CA ASN A 159 7.05 5.76 -0.67
C ASN A 159 7.17 7.15 0.02
N HIS A 160 6.71 8.25 -0.61
CA HIS A 160 6.89 9.61 -0.10
C HIS A 160 5.77 10.06 0.85
N GLY A 161 5.73 9.46 2.04
CA GLY A 161 5.01 10.02 3.18
C GLY A 161 5.99 10.60 4.20
N ASP A 162 5.55 11.57 5.00
CA ASP A 162 6.36 12.16 6.06
C ASP A 162 6.55 11.14 7.19
N LEU A 163 7.80 10.76 7.47
CA LEU A 163 8.12 9.92 8.63
C LEU A 163 8.04 10.74 9.91
N ILE A 164 7.53 10.16 10.98
CA ILE A 164 7.50 10.81 12.30
C ILE A 164 8.24 9.90 13.28
N PRO A 165 9.41 10.31 13.81
CA PRO A 165 10.31 11.38 13.33
C PRO A 165 11.01 11.05 11.99
N PRO A 166 11.57 12.04 11.24
CA PRO A 166 11.96 13.38 11.67
C PRO A 166 10.93 14.50 11.42
N GLY A 167 9.81 14.21 10.76
CA GLY A 167 8.68 15.12 10.62
C GLY A 167 8.12 15.56 11.99
N SER A 168 7.46 16.72 12.01
CA SER A 168 6.92 17.28 13.25
C SER A 168 5.80 16.42 13.84
N SER A 169 5.93 16.06 15.12
CA SER A 169 4.94 15.28 15.89
C SER A 169 3.67 16.06 16.28
N THR A 170 3.56 17.33 15.89
CA THR A 170 2.66 18.33 16.48
C THR A 170 1.16 18.07 16.33
N VAL A 171 0.76 16.94 15.72
CA VAL A 171 -0.65 16.57 15.51
C VAL A 171 -0.95 15.12 15.93
N GLU A 172 0.01 14.36 16.47
CA GLU A 172 -0.29 13.06 17.07
C GLU A 172 -0.90 13.24 18.47
N PHE A 173 -2.18 13.59 18.51
CA PHE A 173 -2.98 13.56 19.75
C PHE A 173 -3.90 12.34 19.70
N TYR A 174 -3.79 11.48 20.71
CA TYR A 174 -4.75 10.40 20.98
C TYR A 174 -6.00 10.97 21.65
#